data_AF-A0A961V0N3-F1
#
_entry.id   AF-A0A961V0N3-F1
#
_cell.length_a   1.000
_cell.length_b   1.000
_cell.length_c   1.000
_cell.angle_alpha   90.00
_cell.angle_beta   90.00
_cell.angle_gamma   90.00
#
_symmetry.space_group_name_H-M   'P 1'
#
loop_
_entity.id
_entity.type
_entity.pdbx_description
1 polymer ?
#
loop_
_entity_poly.entity_id
_entity_poly.type
_entity_poly.pdbx_seq_one_letter_code
_entity_poly.pdbx_strand_id
1 'polypeptide(L)'
;MKAIRLASLALAATFALGVSGASAGCVVKGAVATAGSAKEAKWFAMETMVQAVSWGLWPGWLSTGKVAGYSVSHERYRCGPDGGQVTCHGRATFCTKG
;
A
#
# COMPACT_ATOMS: atom_id res chain seq x y z
N MET A 1 14.94 -39.50 -35.53
CA MET A 1 15.08 -38.08 -35.10
C MET A 1 15.39 -38.07 -33.61
N LYS A 2 16.42 -37.31 -33.22
CA LYS A 2 17.06 -37.32 -31.89
C LYS A 2 16.08 -36.97 -30.77
N ALA A 3 16.05 -37.80 -29.74
CA ALA A 3 15.40 -37.54 -28.48
C ALA A 3 16.11 -36.40 -27.75
N ILE A 4 15.37 -35.38 -27.36
CA ILE A 4 15.81 -34.38 -26.37
C ILE A 4 14.96 -34.61 -25.12
N ARG A 5 15.53 -35.39 -24.20
CA ARG A 5 15.12 -35.46 -22.80
C ARG A 5 15.88 -34.35 -22.07
N LEU A 6 15.19 -33.27 -21.71
CA LEU A 6 15.64 -32.26 -20.74
C LEU A 6 14.49 -32.18 -19.73
N ALA A 7 14.47 -32.95 -18.64
CA ALA A 7 15.31 -32.83 -17.46
C ALA A 7 15.30 -31.41 -16.87
N SER A 8 14.34 -31.22 -15.96
CA SER A 8 14.50 -30.50 -14.68
C SER A 8 14.81 -29.01 -14.70
N LEU A 9 13.87 -28.21 -14.21
CA LEU A 9 14.10 -27.20 -13.17
C LEU A 9 12.74 -26.70 -12.66
N ALA A 10 12.12 -27.49 -11.79
CA ALA A 10 11.07 -26.98 -10.91
C ALA A 10 11.74 -26.02 -9.93
N LEU A 11 11.69 -24.72 -10.22
CA LEU A 11 12.13 -23.69 -9.30
C LEU A 11 11.06 -23.54 -8.21
N ALA A 12 11.12 -24.40 -7.20
CA ALA A 12 10.35 -24.24 -5.97
C ALA A 12 10.90 -23.02 -5.22
N ALA A 13 10.38 -21.84 -5.55
CA ALA A 13 10.59 -20.64 -4.75
C ALA A 13 9.81 -20.79 -3.44
N THR A 14 10.42 -21.43 -2.43
CA THR A 14 9.98 -21.33 -1.05
C THR A 14 10.17 -19.88 -0.61
N PHE A 15 9.11 -19.07 -0.75
CA PHE A 15 8.98 -17.84 -0.02
C PHE A 15 8.82 -18.21 1.46
N ALA A 16 9.93 -18.21 2.19
CA ALA A 16 9.89 -18.15 3.64
C ALA A 16 9.25 -16.80 4.02
N LEU A 17 7.93 -16.80 4.24
CA LEU A 17 7.25 -15.74 4.95
C LEU A 17 7.79 -15.76 6.37
N GLY A 18 8.88 -15.04 6.60
CA GLY A 18 9.31 -14.70 7.94
C GLY A 18 8.16 -13.93 8.60
N VAL A 19 7.35 -14.64 9.40
CA VAL A 19 6.52 -14.03 10.42
C VAL A 19 7.50 -13.41 11.43
N SER A 20 7.90 -12.18 11.14
CA SER A 20 8.40 -11.30 12.18
C SER A 20 7.21 -11.11 13.11
N GLY A 21 7.34 -11.55 14.36
CA GLY A 21 6.26 -11.57 15.33
C GLY A 21 5.45 -10.29 15.29
N ALA A 22 4.13 -10.44 15.30
CA ALA A 22 3.16 -9.36 15.38
C ALA A 22 3.36 -8.60 16.71
N SER A 23 4.36 -7.74 16.75
CA SER A 23 4.32 -6.57 17.60
C SER A 23 3.17 -5.74 17.07
N ALA A 24 2.27 -5.28 17.92
CA ALA A 24 1.20 -4.34 17.56
C ALA A 24 1.82 -2.99 17.13
N GLY A 25 2.47 -3.00 15.98
CA GLY A 25 3.35 -1.94 15.51
C GLY A 25 2.54 -0.93 14.72
N CYS A 26 2.42 0.27 15.26
CA CYS A 26 1.93 1.41 14.51
C CYS A 26 3.04 1.93 13.60
N VAL A 27 2.77 2.03 12.31
CA VAL A 27 3.66 2.68 11.33
C VAL A 27 3.03 3.97 10.85
N VAL A 28 3.81 5.05 10.84
CA VAL A 28 3.38 6.32 10.23
C VAL A 28 3.86 6.33 8.78
N LYS A 29 2.94 6.58 7.85
CA LYS A 29 3.26 6.79 6.45
C LYS A 29 2.81 8.16 6.01
N GLY A 30 3.57 8.75 5.10
CA GLY A 30 3.21 9.96 4.39
C GLY A 30 3.33 9.73 2.90
N ALA A 31 2.50 10.42 2.14
CA ALA A 31 2.55 10.39 0.68
C ALA A 31 2.10 11.74 0.13
N VAL A 32 2.45 11.98 -1.12
CA VAL A 32 2.03 13.16 -1.87
C VAL A 32 1.38 12.66 -3.14
N ALA A 33 0.24 13.26 -3.48
CA ALA A 33 -0.42 12.97 -4.75
C ALA A 33 -1.10 14.23 -5.30
N THR A 34 -1.20 14.27 -6.62
CA THR A 34 -1.75 15.37 -7.39
C THR A 34 -2.90 14.87 -8.24
N ALA A 35 -4.03 15.58 -8.26
CA ALA A 35 -5.20 15.22 -9.06
C ALA A 35 -6.08 16.44 -9.39
N GLY A 36 -7.12 16.21 -10.21
CA GLY A 36 -8.07 17.25 -10.64
C GLY A 36 -8.88 17.88 -9.51
N SER A 37 -8.97 17.18 -8.38
CA SER A 37 -9.65 17.67 -7.19
C SER A 37 -8.92 17.29 -5.92
N ALA A 38 -9.14 18.07 -4.86
CA ALA A 38 -8.63 17.77 -3.52
C ALA A 38 -9.11 16.40 -3.00
N LYS A 39 -10.29 15.93 -3.42
CA LYS A 39 -10.84 14.63 -3.00
C LYS A 39 -10.00 13.49 -3.59
N GLU A 40 -9.75 13.54 -4.89
CA GLU A 40 -8.96 12.52 -5.61
C GLU A 40 -7.51 12.54 -5.13
N ALA A 41 -6.91 13.72 -4.99
CA ALA A 41 -5.54 13.85 -4.51
C ALA A 41 -5.35 13.25 -3.10
N LYS A 42 -6.33 13.45 -2.20
CA LYS A 42 -6.32 12.78 -0.88
C LYS A 42 -6.46 11.26 -1.00
N TRP A 43 -7.33 10.78 -1.89
CA TRP A 43 -7.54 9.35 -2.09
C TRP A 43 -6.27 8.67 -2.62
N PHE A 44 -5.62 9.24 -3.63
CA PHE A 44 -4.35 8.73 -4.17
C PHE A 44 -3.21 8.81 -3.15
N ALA A 45 -3.17 9.87 -2.34
CA ALA A 45 -2.21 9.95 -1.23
C ALA A 45 -2.45 8.81 -0.22
N MET A 46 -3.69 8.54 0.17
CA MET A 46 -4.02 7.40 1.04
C MET A 46 -3.67 6.06 0.40
N GLU A 47 -4.03 5.87 -0.86
CA GLU A 47 -3.72 4.67 -1.61
C GLU A 47 -2.20 4.41 -1.65
N THR A 48 -1.41 5.45 -1.88
CA THR A 48 0.06 5.37 -1.86
C THR A 48 0.59 5.02 -0.47
N MET A 49 0.00 5.59 0.60
CA MET A 49 0.34 5.22 1.97
C MET A 49 0.02 3.75 2.26
N VAL A 50 -1.13 3.23 1.79
CA VAL A 50 -1.52 1.82 1.94
C VAL A 50 -0.52 0.90 1.22
N GLN A 51 -0.17 1.21 -0.03
CA GLN A 51 0.85 0.48 -0.78
C GLN A 51 2.20 0.48 -0.07
N ALA A 52 2.57 1.61 0.56
CA ALA A 52 3.79 1.74 1.34
C ALA A 52 3.78 1.00 2.69
N VAL A 53 2.60 0.64 3.22
CA VAL A 53 2.47 -0.29 4.34
C VAL A 53 2.63 -1.73 3.83
N SER A 54 1.84 -2.13 2.83
CA SER A 54 1.97 -3.42 2.16
C SER A 54 1.13 -3.47 0.88
N TRP A 55 1.74 -3.97 -0.19
CA TRP A 55 1.04 -4.30 -1.44
C TRP A 55 -0.10 -5.31 -1.28
N GLY A 56 -0.04 -6.18 -0.26
CA GLY A 56 -1.12 -7.13 0.02
C GLY A 56 -2.42 -6.48 0.50
N LEU A 57 -2.36 -5.24 0.98
CA LEU A 57 -3.54 -4.49 1.46
C LEU A 57 -4.25 -3.73 0.32
N TRP A 58 -3.53 -3.46 -0.76
CA TRP A 58 -3.99 -2.61 -1.85
C TRP A 58 -5.26 -3.14 -2.56
N PRO A 59 -5.40 -4.44 -2.87
CA PRO A 59 -6.64 -4.95 -3.48
C PRO A 59 -7.88 -4.72 -2.62
N GLY A 60 -7.76 -4.90 -1.29
CA GLY A 60 -8.87 -4.66 -0.36
C GLY A 60 -9.21 -3.17 -0.20
N TRP A 61 -8.19 -2.31 -0.27
CA TRP A 61 -8.39 -0.86 -0.31
C TRP A 61 -9.13 -0.42 -1.57
N LEU A 62 -8.73 -0.92 -2.75
CA LEU A 62 -9.42 -0.60 -4.01
C LEU A 62 -10.89 -1.01 -3.99
N SER A 63 -11.21 -2.17 -3.42
CA SER A 63 -12.58 -2.68 -3.41
C SER A 63 -13.48 -2.04 -2.36
N THR A 64 -12.94 -1.63 -1.20
CA THR A 64 -13.76 -1.22 -0.05
C THR A 64 -13.41 0.14 0.56
N GLY A 65 -12.27 0.72 0.20
CA GLY A 65 -11.70 1.89 0.87
C GLY A 65 -11.30 1.61 2.32
N LYS A 66 -11.04 0.36 2.69
CA LYS A 66 -10.63 -0.04 4.04
C LYS A 66 -9.30 -0.79 4.00
N VAL A 67 -8.50 -0.61 5.06
CA VAL A 67 -7.22 -1.30 5.24
C VAL A 67 -7.44 -2.48 6.19
N ALA A 68 -7.72 -3.65 5.63
CA ALA A 68 -8.06 -4.85 6.42
C ALA A 68 -6.90 -5.24 7.37
N GLY A 69 -7.23 -5.60 8.61
CA GLY A 69 -6.22 -5.90 9.64
C GLY A 69 -5.51 -4.67 10.22
N TYR A 70 -5.84 -3.45 9.78
CA TYR A 70 -5.27 -2.21 10.30
C TYR A 70 -6.35 -1.25 10.80
N SER A 71 -5.97 -0.47 11.81
CA SER A 71 -6.64 0.76 12.24
C SER A 71 -5.87 1.94 11.66
N VAL A 72 -6.56 2.79 10.89
CA VAL A 72 -5.98 4.01 10.34
C VAL A 72 -6.38 5.18 11.23
N SER A 73 -5.41 5.91 11.74
CA SER A 73 -5.62 7.05 12.64
C SER A 73 -4.73 8.22 12.28
N HIS A 74 -5.03 9.39 12.86
CA HIS A 74 -4.28 10.63 12.64
C HIS A 74 -4.13 11.02 11.16
N GLU A 75 -5.16 10.78 10.35
CA GLU A 75 -5.20 11.25 8.97
C GLU A 75 -5.16 12.78 8.91
N ARG A 76 -4.12 13.30 8.27
CA ARG A 76 -3.91 14.73 8.05
C ARG A 76 -3.54 14.94 6.60
N TYR A 77 -4.19 15.91 5.96
CA TYR A 77 -3.91 16.31 4.60
C TYR A 77 -3.74 17.82 4.52
N ARG A 78 -2.70 18.26 3.83
CA ARG A 78 -2.54 19.65 3.40
C ARG A 78 -2.60 19.68 1.89
N CYS A 79 -3.63 20.30 1.35
CA CYS A 79 -3.84 20.42 -0.08
C CYS A 79 -3.65 21.87 -0.51
N GLY A 80 -2.98 22.06 -1.63
CA GLY A 80 -2.78 23.36 -2.25
C GLY A 80 -2.99 23.27 -3.76
N PRO A 81 -3.27 24.42 -4.41
CA PRO A 81 -3.28 24.49 -5.86
C PRO A 81 -1.87 24.15 -6.40
N ASP A 82 -1.83 23.38 -7.48
CA ASP A 82 -0.61 23.01 -8.19
C ASP A 82 -0.88 23.13 -9.70
N GLY A 83 -0.68 24.35 -10.21
CA GLY A 83 -1.13 24.72 -11.54
C GLY A 83 -2.64 24.57 -11.70
N GLY A 84 -3.06 23.83 -12.73
CA GLY A 84 -4.46 23.48 -12.97
C GLY A 84 -4.98 22.28 -12.16
N GLN A 85 -4.18 21.77 -11.23
CA GLN A 85 -4.47 20.58 -10.41
C GLN A 85 -4.43 20.94 -8.92
N VAL A 86 -4.68 19.95 -8.07
CA VAL A 86 -4.53 20.06 -6.61
C VAL A 86 -3.53 19.01 -6.14
N THR A 87 -2.50 19.45 -5.41
CA THR A 87 -1.53 18.57 -4.76
C THR A 87 -1.80 18.49 -3.27
N CYS A 88 -1.90 17.27 -2.74
CA CYS A 88 -2.13 16.98 -1.34
C CYS A 88 -0.96 16.21 -0.73
N HIS A 89 -0.43 16.74 0.38
CA HIS A 89 0.52 16.06 1.25
C HIS A 89 -0.27 15.38 2.38
N GLY A 90 -0.34 14.06 2.35
CA GLY A 90 -1.04 13.21 3.32
C GLY A 90 -0.08 12.57 4.31
N ARG A 91 -0.56 12.35 5.54
CA ARG A 91 0.06 11.49 6.55
C ARG A 91 -1.00 10.75 7.33
N ALA A 92 -0.76 9.47 7.61
CA ALA A 92 -1.62 8.63 8.43
C ALA A 92 -0.80 7.64 9.26
N THR A 93 -1.38 7.18 10.36
CA THR A 93 -0.81 6.13 11.21
C THR A 93 -1.60 4.84 10.99
N PHE A 94 -0.91 3.75 10.70
CA PHE A 94 -1.47 2.43 10.46
C PHE A 94 -1.03 1.52 11.59
N CYS A 95 -1.96 1.09 12.43
CA CYS A 95 -1.69 0.16 13.52
C CYS A 95 -2.35 -1.19 13.21
N THR A 96 -1.64 -2.29 13.35
CA THR A 96 -2.23 -3.63 13.24
C THR A 96 -3.31 -3.82 14.30
N LYS A 97 -4.48 -4.32 13.89
CA LYS A 97 -5.52 -4.78 14.81
C LYS A 97 -5.10 -6.18 15.29
N GLY A 98 -4.82 -6.30 16.59
CA GLY A 98 -4.56 -7.59 17.25
C GLY A 98 -5.81 -8.44 17.36
#